data_AF-A0A7J2VDK8-F1
#
_entry.id   AF-A0A7J2VDK8-F1
#
_cell.length_a   1.000
_cell.length_b   1.000
_cell.length_c   1.000
_cell.angle_alpha   90.00
_cell.angle_beta   90.00
_cell.angle_gamma   90.00
#
_symmetry.space_group_name_H-M   'P 1'
#
loop_
_entity.id
_entity.type
_entity.pdbx_description
1 polymer ?
#
loop_
_entity_poly.entity_id
_entity_poly.type
_entity_poly.pdbx_seq_one_letter_code
_entity_poly.pdbx_strand_id
1 'polypeptide(L)'
;MSSKYYVYICEYESQETLFSRHFLTGISSCRKIGEITSEKLGEALSLEIMHTLLQQREITITDPLAVEKVLTTLNFTSEQVEAAVNKPYTYIRLVAKD
;
A
#
# COMPACT_ATOMS: atom_id res chain seq x y z
N MET A 1 -1.42 10.46 -20.23
CA MET A 1 -1.00 9.05 -20.04
C MET A 1 -1.37 8.69 -18.61
N SER A 2 -2.23 7.69 -18.41
CA SER A 2 -2.65 7.29 -17.05
C SER A 2 -1.55 6.43 -16.45
N SER A 3 -0.85 6.94 -15.44
CA SER A 3 0.21 6.20 -14.75
C SER A 3 -0.41 5.03 -13.99
N LYS A 4 0.21 3.85 -14.09
CA LYS A 4 -0.22 2.66 -13.36
C LYS A 4 0.68 2.44 -12.15
N TYR A 5 0.12 1.84 -11.11
CA TYR A 5 0.84 1.51 -9.89
C TYR A 5 0.58 0.06 -9.53
N TYR A 6 1.64 -0.64 -9.15
CA TYR A 6 1.56 -1.94 -8.52
C TYR A 6 1.19 -1.75 -7.05
N VAL A 7 0.22 -2.54 -6.58
CA VAL A 7 -0.20 -2.56 -5.18
C VAL A 7 0.30 -3.84 -4.54
N TYR A 8 1.02 -3.69 -3.44
CA TYR A 8 1.50 -4.78 -2.62
C TYR A 8 0.88 -4.66 -1.23
N ILE A 9 0.38 -5.78 -0.70
CA ILE A 9 0.07 -5.91 0.72
C ILE A 9 1.29 -6.53 1.41
N CYS A 10 1.72 -5.93 2.50
CA CYS A 10 2.88 -6.35 3.26
C CYS A 10 2.52 -6.51 4.73
N GLU A 11 3.13 -7.49 5.38
CA GLU A 11 2.88 -7.82 6.80
C GLU A 11 4.23 -7.89 7.54
N TYR A 12 4.42 -7.23 8.68
CA TYR A 12 5.63 -7.47 9.46
C TYR A 12 5.52 -8.77 10.28
N GLU A 13 6.53 -9.64 10.21
CA GLU A 13 6.75 -10.68 11.22
C GLU A 13 7.42 -10.02 12.44
N SER A 14 6.65 -9.85 13.52
CA SER A 14 7.02 -9.48 14.90
C SER A 14 8.31 -8.66 15.16
N GLN A 15 8.14 -7.49 15.79
CA GLN A 15 9.16 -6.81 16.63
C GLN A 15 10.55 -6.51 16.03
N GLU A 16 10.72 -6.41 14.71
CA GLU A 16 11.90 -5.71 14.18
C GLU A 16 11.75 -4.20 14.41
N THR A 17 12.31 -3.78 15.55
CA THR A 17 12.62 -2.42 16.01
C THR A 17 12.39 -1.30 15.00
N LEU A 18 11.66 -0.27 15.45
CA LEU A 18 11.34 1.03 14.83
C LEU A 18 12.51 1.80 14.16
N PHE A 19 13.75 1.29 14.23
CA PHE A 19 14.91 1.86 13.57
C PHE A 19 15.87 0.75 13.12
N SER A 20 15.77 0.33 11.87
CA SER A 20 16.94 -0.14 11.14
C SER A 20 16.93 0.46 9.75
N ARG A 21 17.74 1.50 9.57
CA ARG A 21 18.05 2.19 8.29
C ARG A 21 18.73 1.27 7.25
N HIS A 22 18.54 -0.04 7.34
CA HIS A 22 19.21 -1.07 6.54
C HIS A 22 18.29 -2.13 5.90
N PHE A 23 16.99 -2.12 6.14
CA PHE A 23 16.12 -3.18 5.59
C PHE A 23 15.42 -2.79 4.29
N LEU A 24 16.24 -2.64 3.23
CA LEU A 24 15.81 -2.87 1.84
C LEU A 24 15.54 -4.36 1.55
N THR A 25 15.51 -5.22 2.58
CA THR A 25 15.35 -6.67 2.50
C THR A 25 14.14 -7.23 3.25
N GLY A 26 13.26 -6.39 3.82
CA GLY A 26 11.97 -6.79 4.39
C GLY A 26 10.91 -7.19 3.35
N ILE A 27 11.35 -7.79 2.25
CA ILE A 27 10.53 -8.24 1.10
C ILE A 27 9.84 -9.58 1.42
N SER A 28 10.14 -10.21 2.56
CA SER A 28 9.73 -11.57 2.90
C SER A 28 8.21 -11.79 2.99
N SER A 29 7.39 -10.75 3.04
CA SER A 29 5.93 -10.86 3.21
C SER A 29 5.11 -9.87 2.37
N CYS A 30 5.71 -9.27 1.34
CA CYS A 30 4.98 -8.41 0.42
C CYS A 30 4.40 -9.22 -0.75
N ARG A 31 3.07 -9.32 -0.82
CA ARG A 31 2.37 -9.96 -1.94
C ARG A 31 1.79 -8.90 -2.86
N LYS A 32 2.08 -9.00 -4.16
CA LYS A 32 1.38 -8.20 -5.18
C LYS A 32 -0.09 -8.61 -5.20
N ILE A 33 -0.98 -7.67 -4.94
CA ILE A 33 -2.43 -7.88 -4.92
C ILE A 33 -3.12 -7.34 -6.16
N GLY A 34 -2.50 -6.40 -6.86
CA GLY A 34 -3.13 -5.84 -8.05
C GLY A 34 -2.36 -4.69 -8.70
N GLU A 35 -3.05 -4.06 -9.64
CA GLU A 35 -2.63 -2.88 -10.36
C GLU A 35 -3.76 -1.86 -10.35
N ILE A 36 -3.42 -0.59 -10.15
CA ILE A 36 -4.39 0.50 -10.06
C ILE A 36 -3.89 1.71 -10.86
N THR A 37 -4.80 2.47 -11.44
CA THR A 37 -4.46 3.71 -12.18
C THR A 37 -4.35 4.90 -11.24
N SER A 38 -3.61 5.93 -11.65
CA SER A 38 -3.51 7.20 -10.92
C SER A 38 -4.88 7.83 -10.64
N GLU A 39 -5.83 7.70 -11.57
CA GLU A 39 -7.19 8.21 -11.43
C GLU A 39 -7.92 7.55 -10.26
N LYS A 40 -7.94 6.21 -10.24
CA LYS A 40 -8.58 5.43 -9.18
C LYS A 40 -7.89 5.61 -7.83
N LEU A 41 -6.56 5.74 -7.82
CA LEU A 41 -5.83 6.07 -6.59
C LEU A 41 -6.16 7.48 -6.09
N GLY A 42 -6.36 8.44 -7.00
CA GLY A 42 -6.75 9.81 -6.63
C GLY A 42 -8.12 9.91 -5.96
N GLU A 43 -9.02 8.96 -6.25
CA GLU A 43 -10.31 8.83 -5.55
C GLU A 43 -10.16 8.18 -4.16
N ALA A 44 -9.20 7.27 -4.01
CA ALA A 44 -8.97 6.52 -2.78
C ALA A 44 -8.07 7.25 -1.77
N LEU A 45 -7.11 8.05 -2.23
CA LEU A 45 -6.05 8.64 -1.43
C LEU A 45 -6.15 10.16 -1.33
N SER A 46 -5.55 10.72 -0.28
CA SER A 46 -5.44 12.18 -0.15
C SER A 46 -4.48 12.76 -1.20
N LEU A 47 -4.68 14.04 -1.51
CA LEU A 47 -3.80 14.78 -2.44
C LEU A 47 -2.33 14.76 -2.00
N GLU A 48 -2.07 14.76 -0.69
CA GLU A 48 -0.72 14.72 -0.13
C GLU A 48 -0.01 13.38 -0.40
N ILE A 49 -0.71 12.26 -0.19
CA ILE A 49 -0.20 10.91 -0.47
C ILE A 49 0.03 10.76 -1.97
N MET A 50 -0.91 11.24 -2.79
CA MET A 50 -0.78 11.23 -4.26
C MET A 50 0.40 12.06 -4.74
N HIS A 51 0.62 13.24 -4.17
CA HIS A 51 1.76 14.09 -4.52
C HIS A 51 3.08 13.41 -4.16
N THR A 52 3.16 12.81 -2.97
CA THR A 52 4.34 12.06 -2.54
C THR A 52 4.61 10.86 -3.46
N LEU A 53 3.58 10.10 -3.82
CA LEU A 53 3.68 8.96 -4.75
C LEU A 53 4.18 9.39 -6.14
N LEU A 54 3.71 10.54 -6.65
CA LEU A 54 4.17 11.08 -7.94
C LEU A 54 5.65 11.49 -7.90
N GLN A 55 6.12 12.04 -6.76
CA GLN A 55 7.50 12.48 -6.61
C GLN A 55 8.48 11.33 -6.33
N GLN A 56 8.12 10.45 -5.40
CA GLN A 56 9.01 9.39 -4.92
C GLN A 56 8.89 8.11 -5.75
N ARG A 57 7.87 8.02 -6.63
CA ARG A 57 7.51 6.82 -7.42
C ARG A 57 7.14 5.60 -6.59
N GLU A 58 7.15 5.73 -5.27
CA GLU A 58 6.81 4.71 -4.31
C GLU A 58 6.27 5.37 -3.04
N ILE A 59 5.29 4.74 -2.39
CA ILE A 59 4.86 5.14 -1.04
C ILE A 59 4.41 3.93 -0.23
N THR A 60 4.63 4.01 1.08
CA THR A 60 4.08 3.07 2.06
C THR A 60 2.94 3.73 2.81
N ILE A 61 1.79 3.06 2.84
CA ILE A 61 0.55 3.49 3.49
C ILE A 61 0.31 2.57 4.68
N THR A 62 0.41 3.15 5.87
CA THR A 62 0.15 2.47 7.15
C THR A 62 -1.16 2.91 7.80
N ASP A 63 -1.81 3.95 7.27
CA ASP A 63 -3.08 4.44 7.79
C ASP A 63 -4.22 3.45 7.48
N PRO A 64 -4.93 2.93 8.50
CA PRO A 64 -5.99 1.93 8.32
C PRO A 64 -7.07 2.33 7.33
N LEU A 65 -7.51 3.60 7.34
CA LEU A 65 -8.57 4.09 6.47
C LEU A 65 -8.08 4.20 5.02
N ALA A 66 -6.84 4.62 4.82
CA ALA A 66 -6.23 4.65 3.48
C ALA A 66 -5.99 3.23 2.94
N VAL A 67 -5.57 2.27 3.78
CA VAL A 67 -5.45 0.86 3.43
C VAL A 67 -6.80 0.29 3.00
N GLU A 68 -7.86 0.51 3.79
CA GLU A 68 -9.22 0.08 3.49
C GLU A 68 -9.70 0.60 2.13
N LYS A 69 -9.51 1.90 1.87
CA LYS A 69 -9.90 2.52 0.60
C LYS A 69 -9.19 1.89 -0.59
N VAL A 70 -7.88 1.71 -0.51
CA VAL A 70 -7.10 1.11 -1.62
C VAL A 70 -7.54 -0.33 -1.90
N LEU A 71 -7.76 -1.15 -0.87
CA LEU A 71 -8.23 -2.52 -1.03
C LEU A 71 -9.65 -2.58 -1.62
N THR A 72 -10.54 -1.69 -1.17
CA THR A 72 -11.89 -1.57 -1.71
C THR A 72 -11.86 -1.19 -3.19
N THR A 73 -10.96 -0.28 -3.60
CA THR A 73 -10.79 0.09 -5.02
C THR A 73 -10.27 -1.07 -5.88
N LEU A 74 -9.60 -2.05 -5.28
CA LEU A 74 -9.15 -3.29 -5.92
C LEU A 74 -10.21 -4.40 -5.91
N ASN A 75 -11.46 -4.09 -5.52
CA ASN A 75 -12.58 -5.03 -5.41
C ASN A 75 -12.35 -6.15 -4.38
N PHE A 76 -11.60 -5.90 -3.32
CA PHE A 76 -11.55 -6.83 -2.17
C PHE A 76 -12.91 -6.84 -1.48
N THR A 77 -13.33 -8.01 -0.95
CA THR A 77 -14.57 -8.11 -0.17
C THR A 77 -14.40 -7.46 1.20
N SER A 78 -15.50 -7.00 1.80
CA SER A 78 -15.46 -6.40 3.15
C SER A 78 -14.76 -7.29 4.17
N GLU A 79 -14.97 -8.61 4.10
CA GLU A 79 -14.29 -9.60 4.96
C GLU A 79 -12.76 -9.62 4.76
N GLN A 80 -12.29 -9.54 3.50
CA GLN A 80 -10.86 -9.52 3.20
C GLN A 80 -10.21 -8.21 3.63
N VAL A 81 -10.93 -7.10 3.47
CA VAL A 81 -10.47 -5.79 3.89
C VAL A 81 -10.38 -5.72 5.41
N GLU A 82 -11.42 -6.16 6.11
CA GLU A 82 -11.44 -6.22 7.57
C GLU A 82 -10.33 -7.12 8.11
N ALA A 83 -10.11 -8.29 7.50
CA ALA A 83 -9.01 -9.18 7.87
C ALA A 83 -7.64 -8.53 7.67
N ALA A 84 -7.44 -7.75 6.61
CA ALA A 84 -6.19 -7.04 6.35
C ALA A 84 -5.97 -5.86 7.31
N VAL A 85 -7.00 -5.07 7.56
CA VAL A 85 -6.93 -3.87 8.41
C VAL A 85 -6.79 -4.21 9.89
N ASN A 86 -7.49 -5.25 10.37
CA ASN A 86 -7.44 -5.68 11.77
C ASN A 86 -6.19 -6.50 12.10
N LYS A 87 -5.46 -6.98 11.08
CA LYS A 87 -4.21 -7.70 11.31
C LYS A 87 -3.11 -6.71 11.65
N PRO A 88 -2.46 -6.85 12.84
CA PRO A 88 -1.44 -5.91 13.26
C PRO A 88 -0.27 -5.93 12.28
N TYR A 89 0.30 -4.74 12.04
CA TYR A 89 1.46 -4.53 11.17
C TYR A 89 1.24 -4.81 9.67
N THR A 90 0.01 -4.72 9.21
CA THR A 90 -0.32 -4.73 7.77
C THR A 90 -0.19 -3.32 7.17
N TYR A 91 0.44 -3.22 6.01
CA TYR A 91 0.55 -1.96 5.28
C TYR A 91 0.48 -2.19 3.76
N ILE A 92 0.14 -1.12 3.03
CA ILE A 92 0.08 -1.14 1.57
C ILE A 92 1.29 -0.40 1.01
N ARG A 93 2.00 -1.04 0.09
CA ARG A 93 3.07 -0.41 -0.68
C ARG A 93 2.60 -0.20 -2.12
N LEU A 94 2.68 1.04 -2.59
CA LEU A 94 2.37 1.41 -3.97
C LEU A 94 3.67 1.73 -4.69
N VAL A 95 3.86 1.16 -5.88
CA VAL A 95 5.07 1.35 -6.70
C VAL A 95 4.64 1.72 -8.10
N ALA A 96 5.19 2.82 -8.65
CA ALA A 96 4.91 3.24 -10.02
C ALA A 96 5.35 2.16 -11.02
N LYS A 97 4.49 1.86 -11.98
CA LYS A 97 4.78 1.00 -13.13
C LYS A 97 5.29 1.92 -14.24
N ASP A 98 6.58 1.82 -14.55
CA ASP A 98 7.21 2.44 -15.73
C ASP A 98 6.46 2.08 -17.03
#